data_AF-A6VIG5-F1
#
_entry.id   AF-A6VIG5-F1
#
_cell.length_a   1.000
_cell.length_b   1.000
_cell.length_c   1.000
_cell.angle_alpha   90.00
_cell.angle_beta   90.00
_cell.angle_gamma   90.00
#
_symmetry.space_group_name_H-M   'P 1'
#
loop_
_entity.id
_entity.type
_entity.pdbx_description
1 polymer ?
#
loop_
_entity_poly.entity_id
_entity_poly.type
_entity_poly.pdbx_seq_one_letter_code
_entity_poly.pdbx_strand_id
1 'polypeptide(L)'
;MEFNNSSYFVDTFSENSSISSMIKKYEEKLLGLEKDSFKVNDPYKYIKFCLYSILIFRILEKEISKLNLSEEELKTVNLLKKYKYREFEAPYEENYIKFTVWKNESGILVYQLSDLRDNISAGEGWNRIYSDYAIRPEYFKQVNQIISKIVE
;
A
#
# COMPACT_ATOMS: atom_id res chain seq x y z
N MET A 1 32.99 -10.32 14.84
CA MET A 1 32.13 -10.52 13.66
C MET A 1 31.55 -9.15 13.36
N GLU A 2 32.12 -8.45 12.39
CA GLU A 2 31.65 -7.12 11.99
C GLU A 2 30.30 -7.29 11.31
N PHE A 3 29.26 -6.63 11.85
CA PHE A 3 28.00 -6.49 11.14
C PHE A 3 28.26 -5.60 9.93
N ASN A 4 28.51 -6.22 8.78
CA ASN A 4 28.38 -5.55 7.51
C ASN A 4 26.96 -4.98 7.47
N ASN A 5 26.86 -3.65 7.43
CA ASN A 5 25.64 -2.89 7.17
C ASN A 5 25.10 -3.31 5.80
N SER A 6 24.40 -4.43 5.79
CA SER A 6 23.58 -4.88 4.69
C SER A 6 22.43 -3.89 4.61
N SER A 7 22.38 -3.15 3.52
CA SER A 7 21.38 -2.15 3.19
C SER A 7 20.00 -2.77 2.92
N TYR A 8 19.53 -3.66 3.80
CA TYR A 8 18.17 -4.20 3.76
C TYR A 8 17.10 -3.09 3.85
N PHE A 9 17.52 -1.91 4.32
CA PHE A 9 16.82 -0.64 4.18
C PHE A 9 17.68 0.32 3.36
N VAL A 10 17.70 0.16 2.04
CA VAL A 10 17.88 1.35 1.20
C VAL A 10 16.56 2.10 1.31
N ASP A 11 16.49 3.05 2.23
CA ASP A 11 15.50 4.11 2.14
C ASP A 11 15.61 4.68 0.73
N THR A 12 14.58 4.50 -0.09
CA THR A 12 14.52 5.02 -1.46
C THR A 12 14.44 6.56 -1.50
N PHE A 13 14.59 7.20 -0.34
CA PHE A 13 14.53 8.62 -0.12
C PHE A 13 15.96 9.10 0.11
N SER A 14 16.60 9.61 -0.95
CA SER A 14 17.75 10.48 -0.75
C SER A 14 17.24 11.82 -0.23
N GLU A 15 17.98 12.44 0.69
CA GLU A 15 17.71 13.81 1.17
C GLU A 15 17.62 14.83 0.01
N ASN A 16 18.17 14.49 -1.15
CA ASN A 16 18.19 15.30 -2.38
C ASN A 16 17.03 15.02 -3.34
N SER A 17 16.04 14.19 -2.98
CA SER A 17 14.90 13.90 -3.86
C SER A 17 13.84 15.00 -3.78
N SER A 18 13.57 15.67 -4.91
CA SER A 18 12.49 16.66 -4.98
C SER A 18 11.12 15.98 -4.87
N ILE A 19 10.12 16.67 -4.31
CA ILE A 19 8.73 16.18 -4.21
C ILE A 19 8.20 15.72 -5.57
N SER A 20 8.49 16.47 -6.64
CA SER A 20 8.13 16.10 -8.01
C SER A 20 8.73 14.75 -8.43
N SER A 21 9.99 14.47 -8.08
CA SER A 21 10.61 13.18 -8.39
C SER A 21 9.96 12.00 -7.64
N MET A 22 9.48 12.22 -6.42
CA MET A 22 8.76 11.22 -5.63
C MET A 22 7.39 10.91 -6.24
N ILE A 23 6.64 11.95 -6.62
CA ILE A 23 5.34 11.81 -7.29
C ILE A 23 5.52 11.04 -8.59
N LYS A 24 6.49 11.41 -9.43
CA LYS A 24 6.76 10.71 -10.70
C LYS A 24 7.08 9.22 -10.51
N LYS A 25 7.95 8.89 -9.55
CA LYS A 25 8.24 7.49 -9.19
C LYS A 25 7.00 6.73 -8.71
N TYR A 26 6.08 7.43 -8.06
CA TYR A 26 4.82 6.84 -7.62
C TYR A 26 3.87 6.59 -8.78
N GLU A 27 3.72 7.54 -9.70
CA GLU A 27 2.96 7.37 -10.94
C GLU A 27 3.47 6.19 -11.77
N GLU A 28 4.79 6.04 -11.92
CA GLU A 28 5.40 4.88 -12.60
C GLU A 28 5.01 3.55 -11.94
N LYS A 29 4.94 3.50 -10.61
CA LYS A 29 4.49 2.31 -9.87
C LYS A 29 2.99 2.05 -10.01
N LEU A 30 2.17 3.10 -9.98
CA LEU A 30 0.73 3.01 -10.21
C LEU A 30 0.43 2.44 -11.61
N LEU A 31 1.09 2.98 -12.63
CA LEU A 31 0.98 2.48 -14.02
C LEU A 31 1.41 1.02 -14.14
N GLY A 32 2.45 0.62 -13.40
CA GLY A 32 2.87 -0.78 -13.32
C GLY A 32 1.76 -1.70 -12.79
N LEU A 33 1.08 -1.30 -11.71
CA LEU A 33 -0.04 -2.06 -11.15
C LEU A 33 -1.26 -2.05 -12.07
N GLU A 34 -1.57 -0.92 -12.71
CA GLU A 34 -2.70 -0.80 -13.61
C GLU A 34 -2.58 -1.73 -14.83
N LYS A 35 -1.38 -1.87 -15.40
CA LYS A 35 -1.11 -2.81 -16.51
C LYS A 35 -1.47 -4.25 -16.18
N ASP A 36 -1.29 -4.64 -14.92
CA ASP A 36 -1.63 -5.99 -14.44
C ASP A 36 -3.07 -6.08 -13.93
N SER A 37 -3.94 -5.10 -14.26
CA SER A 37 -5.31 -4.99 -13.73
C SER A 37 -5.35 -4.99 -12.20
N PHE A 38 -4.36 -4.35 -11.57
CA PHE A 38 -4.17 -4.30 -10.12
C PHE A 38 -4.01 -5.67 -9.45
N LYS A 39 -3.62 -6.71 -10.20
CA LYS A 39 -3.30 -8.03 -9.63
C LYS A 39 -2.07 -7.93 -8.73
N VAL A 40 -2.20 -8.45 -7.52
CA VAL A 40 -1.11 -8.46 -6.55
C VAL A 40 -0.36 -9.79 -6.60
N ASN A 41 0.82 -9.77 -7.21
CA ASN A 41 1.66 -10.96 -7.35
C ASN A 41 2.63 -11.17 -6.18
N ASP A 42 2.96 -10.11 -5.44
CA ASP A 42 3.91 -10.14 -4.33
C ASP A 42 3.33 -9.37 -3.13
N PRO A 43 2.82 -10.08 -2.10
CA PRO A 43 2.25 -9.48 -0.89
C PRO A 43 3.14 -8.45 -0.20
N TYR A 44 4.45 -8.67 -0.17
CA TYR A 44 5.38 -7.78 0.52
C TYR A 44 5.57 -6.48 -0.26
N LYS A 45 5.75 -6.57 -1.59
CA LYS A 45 5.84 -5.39 -2.45
C LYS A 45 4.54 -4.58 -2.42
N TYR A 46 3.40 -5.25 -2.32
CA TYR A 46 2.11 -4.58 -2.24
C TYR A 46 1.92 -3.76 -0.97
N ILE A 47 2.31 -4.29 0.19
CA ILE A 47 2.26 -3.52 1.44
C ILE A 47 3.19 -2.32 1.39
N LYS A 48 4.40 -2.48 0.85
CA LYS A 48 5.29 -1.34 0.60
C LYS A 48 4.65 -0.30 -0.30
N PHE A 49 3.95 -0.74 -1.34
CA PHE A 49 3.22 0.15 -2.23
C PHE A 49 2.11 0.89 -1.48
N CYS A 50 1.27 0.21 -0.70
CA CYS A 50 0.22 0.84 0.11
C CYS A 50 0.80 1.89 1.06
N LEU A 51 1.90 1.59 1.76
CA LEU A 51 2.58 2.55 2.64
C LEU A 51 3.11 3.76 1.87
N TYR A 52 3.66 3.52 0.68
CA TYR A 52 4.13 4.59 -0.19
C TYR A 52 2.99 5.47 -0.69
N SER A 53 1.85 4.88 -1.06
CA SER A 53 0.63 5.61 -1.43
C SER A 53 0.15 6.53 -0.31
N ILE A 54 0.23 6.10 0.96
CA ILE A 54 -0.13 6.94 2.10
C ILE A 54 0.82 8.12 2.29
N LEU A 55 2.12 7.91 2.05
CA LEU A 55 3.09 9.00 2.07
C LEU A 55 2.77 10.03 0.97
N ILE A 56 2.51 9.57 -0.25
CA ILE A 56 2.16 10.46 -1.37
C ILE A 56 0.84 11.19 -1.10
N PHE A 57 -0.18 10.48 -0.60
CA PHE A 57 -1.44 11.09 -0.19
C PHE A 57 -1.24 12.20 0.85
N ARG A 58 -0.38 11.98 1.86
CA ARG A 58 -0.02 13.02 2.85
C ARG A 58 0.61 14.25 2.21
N ILE A 59 1.50 14.05 1.25
CA ILE A 59 2.18 15.15 0.55
C ILE A 59 1.19 15.97 -0.25
N LEU A 60 0.22 15.32 -0.90
CA LEU A 60 -0.76 15.93 -1.81
C LEU A 60 -2.10 16.30 -1.14
N GLU A 61 -2.24 16.09 0.17
CA GLU A 61 -3.55 16.17 0.84
C GLU A 61 -4.22 17.54 0.70
N LYS A 62 -3.42 18.62 0.73
CA LYS A 62 -3.93 19.99 0.58
C LYS A 62 -4.38 20.27 -0.85
N GLU A 63 -3.66 19.76 -1.84
CA GLU A 63 -3.96 19.89 -3.26
C GLU A 63 -5.23 19.09 -3.58
N ILE A 64 -5.32 17.84 -3.11
CA ILE A 64 -6.51 16.99 -3.23
C ILE A 64 -7.75 17.68 -2.65
N SER A 65 -7.63 18.37 -1.51
CA SER A 65 -8.76 19.06 -0.87
C SER A 65 -9.38 20.19 -1.70
N LYS A 66 -8.66 20.68 -2.72
CA LYS A 66 -9.12 21.74 -3.62
C LYS A 66 -9.74 21.20 -4.91
N LEU A 67 -9.61 19.91 -5.17
CA LEU A 67 -10.14 19.29 -6.38
C LEU A 67 -11.66 19.12 -6.31
N ASN A 68 -12.30 19.19 -7.47
CA ASN A 68 -13.66 18.71 -7.62
C ASN A 68 -13.64 17.18 -7.86
N LEU A 69 -14.05 16.42 -6.85
CA LEU A 69 -13.98 14.96 -6.85
C LEU A 69 -15.34 14.34 -7.18
N SER A 70 -15.32 13.26 -7.95
CA SER A 70 -16.48 12.39 -8.10
C SER A 70 -16.80 11.66 -6.79
N GLU A 71 -17.98 11.04 -6.71
CA GLU A 71 -18.38 10.27 -5.52
C GLU A 71 -17.40 9.13 -5.19
N GLU A 72 -16.93 8.40 -6.21
CA GLU A 72 -15.96 7.31 -6.03
C GLU A 72 -14.58 7.83 -5.58
N GLU A 73 -14.13 8.96 -6.13
CA GLU A 73 -12.88 9.59 -5.73
C GLU A 73 -12.97 10.11 -4.30
N LEU A 74 -14.09 10.73 -3.92
CA LEU A 74 -14.33 11.19 -2.56
C LEU A 74 -14.36 10.03 -1.56
N LYS A 75 -15.01 8.91 -1.91
CA LYS A 75 -14.98 7.67 -1.11
C LYS A 75 -13.54 7.20 -0.91
N THR A 76 -12.75 7.17 -1.98
CA THR A 76 -11.34 6.76 -1.93
C THR A 76 -10.49 7.68 -1.07
N VAL A 77 -10.67 9.00 -1.18
CA VAL A 77 -9.96 9.98 -0.34
C VAL A 77 -10.32 9.81 1.13
N ASN A 78 -11.59 9.60 1.46
CA ASN A 78 -12.02 9.38 2.85
C ASN A 78 -11.44 8.09 3.44
N LEU A 79 -11.40 7.02 2.64
CA LEU A 79 -10.76 5.76 3.01
C LEU A 79 -9.27 5.97 3.32
N LEU A 80 -8.55 6.69 2.44
CA LEU A 80 -7.12 7.02 2.63
C LEU A 80 -6.88 7.89 3.86
N LYS A 81 -7.75 8.87 4.14
CA LYS A 81 -7.66 9.74 5.33
C LYS A 81 -7.70 8.94 6.62
N LYS A 82 -8.59 7.96 6.72
CA LYS A 82 -8.69 7.07 7.90
C LYS A 82 -7.51 6.09 7.95
N TYR A 83 -7.23 5.42 6.83
CA TYR A 83 -6.16 4.42 6.77
C TYR A 83 -4.78 5.00 7.10
N LYS A 84 -4.53 6.27 6.75
CA LYS A 84 -3.34 7.05 7.12
C LYS A 84 -3.03 7.04 8.63
N TYR A 85 -4.05 6.93 9.47
CA TYR A 85 -3.95 6.88 10.94
C TYR A 85 -4.19 5.47 11.49
N ARG A 86 -4.23 4.44 10.62
CA ARG A 86 -4.64 3.07 10.98
C ARG A 86 -6.06 3.00 11.55
N GLU A 87 -6.90 3.97 11.17
CA GLU A 87 -8.33 3.90 11.38
C GLU A 87 -8.97 3.23 10.16
N PHE A 88 -9.91 2.33 10.41
CA PHE A 88 -10.47 1.48 9.38
C PHE A 88 -11.97 1.74 9.22
N GLU A 89 -12.40 1.92 7.98
CA GLU A 89 -13.78 2.23 7.60
C GLU A 89 -14.55 0.96 7.25
N ALA A 90 -15.72 0.78 7.85
CA ALA A 90 -16.66 -0.25 7.43
C ALA A 90 -17.29 0.12 6.07
N PRO A 91 -17.68 -0.86 5.24
CA PRO A 91 -17.52 -2.30 5.45
C PRO A 91 -16.08 -2.77 5.17
N TYR A 92 -15.47 -3.42 6.16
CA TYR A 92 -14.06 -3.81 6.11
C TYR A 92 -13.73 -4.71 4.92
N GLU A 93 -14.63 -5.66 4.63
CA GLU A 93 -14.46 -6.66 3.59
C GLU A 93 -14.43 -6.07 2.19
N GLU A 94 -15.10 -4.93 1.98
CA GLU A 94 -15.09 -4.20 0.69
C GLU A 94 -13.93 -3.22 0.59
N ASN A 95 -13.39 -2.77 1.72
CA ASN A 95 -12.41 -1.71 1.78
C ASN A 95 -10.98 -2.23 1.88
N TYR A 96 -10.81 -3.42 2.49
CA TYR A 96 -9.51 -3.94 2.87
C TYR A 96 -9.31 -5.39 2.48
N ILE A 97 -8.04 -5.73 2.27
CA ILE A 97 -7.53 -7.09 2.15
C ILE A 97 -6.65 -7.37 3.37
N LYS A 98 -6.64 -8.61 3.84
CA LYS A 98 -5.85 -9.02 5.00
C LYS A 98 -4.44 -9.38 4.54
N PHE A 99 -3.44 -8.78 5.17
CA PHE A 99 -2.04 -9.13 5.02
C PHE A 99 -1.56 -9.88 6.25
N THR A 100 -0.82 -10.96 6.03
CA THR A 100 -0.25 -11.77 7.10
C THR A 100 1.21 -12.09 6.85
N VAL A 101 1.97 -12.16 7.94
CA VAL A 101 3.36 -12.64 7.95
C VAL A 101 3.42 -13.87 8.83
N TRP A 102 4.01 -14.92 8.28
CA TRP A 102 4.21 -16.18 8.96
C TRP A 102 5.69 -16.50 9.03
N LYS A 103 6.09 -17.18 10.10
CA LYS A 103 7.47 -17.58 10.36
C LYS A 103 7.52 -19.06 10.70
N ASN A 104 8.45 -19.79 10.11
CA ASN A 104 8.73 -21.18 10.50
C ASN A 104 9.87 -21.27 11.53
N GLU A 105 10.13 -22.47 12.03
CA GLU A 105 11.17 -22.71 13.04
C GLU A 105 12.58 -22.32 12.57
N SER A 106 12.87 -22.51 11.28
CA SER A 106 14.14 -22.08 10.66
C SER A 106 14.27 -20.57 10.49
N GLY A 107 13.24 -19.80 10.85
CA GLY A 107 13.22 -18.35 10.76
C GLY A 107 12.86 -17.77 9.39
N ILE A 108 12.45 -18.61 8.44
CA ILE A 108 12.00 -18.17 7.12
C ILE A 108 10.65 -17.47 7.26
N LEU A 109 10.48 -16.37 6.51
CA LEU A 109 9.24 -15.61 6.46
C LEU A 109 8.47 -15.90 5.16
N VAL A 110 7.15 -16.01 5.27
CA VAL A 110 6.24 -15.99 4.12
C VAL A 110 5.16 -14.93 4.34
N TYR A 111 4.83 -14.24 3.25
CA TYR A 111 3.87 -13.15 3.21
C TYR A 111 2.67 -13.59 2.41
N GLN A 112 1.47 -13.32 2.91
CA GLN A 112 0.23 -13.69 2.23
C GLN A 112 -0.75 -12.51 2.24
N LEU A 113 -1.50 -12.41 1.15
CA LEU A 113 -2.70 -11.59 1.04
C LEU A 113 -3.90 -12.50 0.87
N SER A 114 -5.00 -12.12 1.50
CA SER A 114 -6.21 -12.93 1.56
C SER A 114 -7.42 -12.05 1.77
N ASP A 115 -8.58 -12.48 1.26
CA ASP A 115 -9.82 -11.81 1.65
C ASP A 115 -10.05 -11.96 3.15
N LEU A 116 -10.72 -10.98 3.74
CA LEU A 116 -11.00 -10.92 5.18
C LEU A 116 -11.76 -12.14 5.71
N ARG A 117 -12.59 -12.73 4.86
CA ARG A 117 -13.40 -13.93 5.15
C ARG A 117 -12.59 -15.22 5.08
N ASP A 118 -11.41 -15.19 4.46
CA ASP A 118 -10.62 -16.39 4.26
C ASP A 118 -9.86 -16.77 5.53
N ASN A 119 -10.05 -18.01 5.95
CA ASN A 119 -9.23 -18.62 7.00
C ASN A 119 -7.96 -19.20 6.39
N ILE A 120 -7.02 -18.32 6.04
CA ILE A 120 -5.74 -18.75 5.48
C ILE A 120 -4.80 -19.22 6.60
N SER A 121 -4.21 -20.39 6.38
CA SER A 121 -3.06 -20.93 7.11
C SER A 121 -1.90 -21.13 6.13
N ALA A 122 -0.67 -20.86 6.58
CA ALA A 122 0.54 -21.20 5.82
C ALA A 122 0.91 -22.69 5.92
N GLY A 123 0.12 -23.51 6.62
CA GLY A 123 0.34 -24.94 6.82
C GLY A 123 1.01 -25.27 8.16
N GLU A 124 1.22 -26.57 8.41
CA GLU A 124 1.91 -27.05 9.60
C GLU A 124 3.35 -26.49 9.67
N GLY A 125 3.82 -26.20 10.89
CA GLY A 125 5.16 -25.64 11.13
C GLY A 125 5.28 -24.13 10.87
N TRP A 126 4.21 -23.45 10.45
CA TRP A 126 4.17 -22.00 10.28
C TRP A 126 3.37 -21.32 11.38
N ASN A 127 3.97 -20.32 12.01
CA ASN A 127 3.33 -19.50 13.03
C ASN A 127 3.07 -18.10 12.49
N ARG A 128 1.82 -17.62 12.56
CA ARG A 128 1.49 -16.25 12.18
C ARG A 128 2.07 -15.30 13.23
N ILE A 129 2.96 -14.41 12.80
CA ILE A 129 3.63 -13.45 13.68
C ILE A 129 3.11 -12.02 13.51
N TYR A 130 2.44 -11.73 12.39
CA TYR A 130 1.86 -10.42 12.12
C TYR A 130 0.59 -10.55 11.26
N SER A 131 -0.36 -9.65 11.49
CA SER A 131 -1.56 -9.50 10.66
C SER A 131 -1.97 -8.03 10.66
N ASP A 132 -2.34 -7.51 9.50
CA ASP A 132 -2.79 -6.12 9.34
C ASP A 132 -3.74 -6.02 8.14
N TYR A 133 -4.42 -4.90 8.02
CA TYR A 133 -5.27 -4.59 6.88
C TYR A 133 -4.52 -3.71 5.89
N ALA A 134 -4.70 -4.01 4.62
CA ALA A 134 -4.24 -3.19 3.51
C ALA A 134 -5.44 -2.71 2.70
N ILE A 135 -5.37 -1.49 2.16
CA ILE A 135 -6.39 -0.98 1.24
C ILE A 135 -6.48 -1.94 0.06
N ARG A 136 -7.69 -2.22 -0.41
CA ARG A 136 -7.93 -3.09 -1.55
C ARG A 136 -7.35 -2.54 -2.86
N PRO A 137 -6.81 -3.37 -3.78
CA PRO A 137 -6.12 -2.90 -4.98
C PRO A 137 -6.99 -2.02 -5.89
N GLU A 138 -8.29 -2.26 -5.91
CA GLU A 138 -9.27 -1.62 -6.77
C GLU A 138 -9.31 -0.10 -6.54
N TYR A 139 -9.10 0.35 -5.31
CA TYR A 139 -9.07 1.78 -4.96
C TYR A 139 -7.92 2.53 -5.63
N PHE A 140 -6.84 1.85 -6.02
CA PHE A 140 -5.71 2.52 -6.66
C PHE A 140 -6.01 3.03 -8.07
N LYS A 141 -7.10 2.55 -8.70
CA LYS A 141 -7.62 3.15 -9.92
C LYS A 141 -8.07 4.59 -9.69
N GLN A 142 -8.86 4.82 -8.64
CA GLN A 142 -9.31 6.17 -8.27
C GLN A 142 -8.13 7.01 -7.78
N VAL A 143 -7.15 6.43 -7.07
CA VAL A 143 -5.93 7.15 -6.68
C VAL A 143 -5.15 7.65 -7.90
N ASN A 144 -5.04 6.85 -8.95
CA ASN A 144 -4.40 7.27 -10.20
C ASN A 144 -5.12 8.48 -10.80
N GLN A 145 -6.45 8.41 -10.92
CA GLN A 145 -7.29 9.51 -11.43
C GLN A 145 -7.14 10.80 -10.63
N ILE A 146 -7.14 10.71 -9.30
CA ILE A 146 -6.97 11.86 -8.40
C ILE A 146 -5.61 12.51 -8.62
N ILE A 147 -4.55 11.72 -8.78
CA ILE A 147 -3.19 12.26 -8.95
C ILE A 147 -3.01 12.90 -10.31
N SER A 148 -3.56 12.31 -11.37
CA SER A 148 -3.51 12.92 -12.70
C SER A 148 -4.13 14.33 -12.71
N LYS A 149 -5.21 14.57 -11.94
CA LYS A 149 -5.84 15.89 -11.78
C LYS A 149 -4.96 16.96 -11.08
N ILE A 150 -3.88 16.55 -10.42
CA ILE A 150 -2.96 17.46 -9.72
C ILE A 150 -1.73 17.77 -10.57
N VAL A 151 -1.32 16.81 -11.40
CA VAL A 151 -0.09 16.90 -12.21
C VAL A 151 -0.36 17.55 -13.58
N GLU A 152 -1.61 17.56 -14.05
CA GLU A 152 -2.10 18.38 -15.17
C GLU A 152 -2.12 19.89 -14.86
#